data_AF-A0A962MEW6-F1
#
_entry.id   AF-A0A962MEW6-F1
#
_cell.length_a   1.000
_cell.length_b   1.000
_cell.length_c   1.000
_cell.angle_alpha   90.00
_cell.angle_beta   90.00
_cell.angle_gamma   90.00
#
_symmetry.space_group_name_H-M   'P 1'
#
loop_
_entity.id
_entity.type
_entity.pdbx_description
1 polymer ?
#
loop_
_entity_poly.entity_id
_entity_poly.type
_entity_poly.pdbx_seq_one_letter_code
_entity_poly.pdbx_strand_id
1 'polypeptide(L)'
;GIDGLAASEAIFVALAFILLTATTHDISRVMAILAAASVGFLFLNWAPARIFMGDSGSCFLGYVLGVCLLAGAEQQLLSVWAALILLAVFIVDATYTLLHRVIRRTRWYEPHCSHAYQRAARRCNSHAVVTLVVLMLNIGWLLPCAWMASRLPQWGGVIAVLAILPLLGLVRRLGAGHETGATY
;
A
#
# COMPACT_ATOMS: atom_id res chain seq x y z
N GLY A 1 -10.31 3.80 7.03
CA GLY A 1 -9.07 3.04 7.31
C GLY A 1 -9.37 1.77 8.09
N ILE A 2 -8.34 0.95 8.32
CA ILE A 2 -8.31 -0.14 9.31
C ILE A 2 -7.03 0.01 10.14
N ASP A 3 -7.02 -0.56 11.33
CA ASP A 3 -5.91 -0.40 12.29
C ASP A 3 -4.63 -1.11 11.81
N GLY A 4 -3.49 -0.43 11.97
CA GLY A 4 -2.17 -0.93 11.64
C GLY A 4 -1.81 -0.91 10.14
N LEU A 5 -2.79 -0.95 9.23
CA LEU A 5 -2.52 -1.13 7.79
C LEU A 5 -1.59 -0.06 7.19
N ALA A 6 -1.92 1.22 7.36
CA ALA A 6 -1.15 2.32 6.76
C ALA A 6 0.28 2.41 7.30
N ALA A 7 0.45 2.20 8.61
CA ALA A 7 1.77 2.23 9.23
C ALA A 7 2.60 0.98 8.87
N SER A 8 1.99 -0.21 8.83
CA SER A 8 2.65 -1.44 8.35
C SER A 8 3.09 -1.32 6.89
N GLU A 9 2.26 -0.74 6.03
CA GLU A 9 2.61 -0.48 4.63
C GLU A 9 3.79 0.49 4.53
N ALA A 10 3.77 1.59 5.28
CA ALA A 10 4.86 2.57 5.28
C ALA A 10 6.19 1.96 5.72
N ILE A 11 6.17 1.14 6.77
CA ILE A 11 7.36 0.40 7.25
C ILE A 11 7.84 -0.55 6.14
N PHE A 12 6.94 -1.32 5.55
CA PHE A 12 7.28 -2.25 4.48
C PHE A 12 7.95 -1.54 3.30
N VAL A 13 7.32 -0.49 2.75
CA VAL A 13 7.85 0.24 1.59
C VAL A 13 9.20 0.86 1.91
N ALA A 14 9.35 1.49 3.09
CA ALA A 14 10.59 2.13 3.48
C ALA A 14 11.74 1.12 3.66
N LEU A 15 11.50 0.00 4.34
CA LEU A 15 12.51 -1.05 4.51
C LEU A 15 12.82 -1.77 3.19
N ALA A 16 11.82 -2.02 2.35
CA ALA A 16 12.01 -2.60 1.03
C ALA A 16 12.85 -1.68 0.14
N PHE A 17 12.60 -0.36 0.17
CA PHE A 17 13.43 0.61 -0.53
C PHE A 17 14.90 0.51 -0.10
N ILE A 18 15.16 0.56 1.22
CA ILE A 18 16.52 0.48 1.77
C ILE A 18 17.20 -0.84 1.37
N LEU A 19 16.47 -1.94 1.45
CA LEU A 19 16.97 -3.28 1.09
C LEU A 19 17.31 -3.37 -0.40
N LEU A 20 16.46 -2.84 -1.28
CA LEU A 20 16.62 -2.96 -2.72
C LEU A 20 17.69 -2.01 -3.28
N THR A 21 17.85 -0.83 -2.69
CA THR A 21 18.91 0.11 -3.10
C THR A 21 20.26 -0.26 -2.50
N ALA A 22 20.29 -0.83 -1.29
CA ALA A 22 21.50 -1.18 -0.56
C ALA A 22 22.51 -0.01 -0.46
N THR A 23 22.01 1.23 -0.38
CA THR A 23 22.83 2.45 -0.31
C THR A 23 22.63 3.22 0.99
N THR A 24 23.62 4.05 1.34
CA THR A 24 23.55 5.03 2.45
C THR A 24 23.11 6.43 1.99
N HIS A 25 22.45 6.51 0.83
CA HIS A 25 21.91 7.76 0.27
C HIS A 25 21.00 8.48 1.26
N ASP A 26 20.88 9.80 1.11
CA ASP A 26 20.02 10.61 1.97
C ASP A 26 18.54 10.16 1.92
N ILE A 27 18.07 9.67 0.76
CA ILE A 27 16.73 9.08 0.62
C ILE A 27 16.57 7.86 1.53
N SER A 28 17.58 6.97 1.58
CA SER A 28 17.57 5.79 2.47
C SER A 28 17.55 6.20 3.95
N ARG A 29 18.21 7.32 4.32
CA ARG A 29 18.16 7.85 5.69
C ARG A 29 16.77 8.37 6.05
N VAL A 30 16.13 9.13 5.15
CA VAL A 30 14.75 9.59 5.31
C VAL A 30 13.79 8.41 5.46
N MET A 31 13.94 7.39 4.60
CA MET A 31 13.16 6.15 4.68
C MET A 31 13.38 5.42 6.01
N ALA A 32 14.60 5.35 6.52
CA ALA A 32 14.89 4.71 7.79
C ALA A 32 14.23 5.43 8.98
N ILE A 33 14.30 6.77 8.99
CA ILE A 33 13.62 7.60 10.00
C ILE A 33 12.11 7.41 9.90
N LEU A 34 11.55 7.40 8.69
CA LEU A 34 10.12 7.19 8.46
C LEU A 34 9.66 5.81 8.95
N ALA A 35 10.44 4.77 8.67
CA ALA A 35 10.19 3.42 9.15
C ALA A 35 10.22 3.36 10.68
N ALA A 36 11.25 3.93 11.32
CA ALA A 36 11.38 3.94 12.77
C ALA A 36 10.23 4.70 13.46
N ALA A 37 9.85 5.88 12.94
CA ALA A 37 8.70 6.64 13.43
C ALA A 37 7.39 5.86 13.24
N SER A 38 7.22 5.21 12.09
CA SER A 38 6.03 4.39 11.79
C SER A 38 5.96 3.16 12.68
N VAL A 39 7.10 2.54 13.05
CA VAL A 39 7.15 1.45 14.03
C VAL A 39 6.67 1.95 15.40
N GLY A 40 7.17 3.10 15.87
CA GLY A 40 6.73 3.71 17.11
C GLY A 40 5.22 3.98 17.14
N PHE A 41 4.69 4.52 16.04
CA PHE A 41 3.26 4.75 15.88
C PHE A 41 2.47 3.42 15.79
N LEU A 42 2.99 2.41 15.09
CA LEU A 42 2.32 1.11 14.92
C LEU A 42 2.08 0.42 16.25
N PHE A 43 2.97 0.54 17.24
CA PHE A 43 2.72 0.00 18.58
C PHE A 43 1.44 0.54 19.24
N LEU A 44 1.09 1.79 18.96
CA LEU A 44 -0.13 2.42 19.48
C LEU A 44 -1.33 2.28 18.54
N ASN A 45 -1.08 2.04 17.24
CA ASN A 45 -2.10 1.89 16.21
C ASN A 45 -2.43 0.43 15.85
N TRP A 46 -1.72 -0.56 16.40
CA TRP A 46 -2.01 -1.97 16.20
C TRP A 46 -3.39 -2.31 16.77
N ALA A 47 -4.13 -3.20 16.10
CA ALA A 47 -5.50 -3.52 16.49
C ALA A 47 -5.56 -4.21 17.88
N PRO A 48 -6.42 -3.75 18.81
CA PRO A 48 -7.28 -2.56 18.75
C PRO A 48 -6.52 -1.24 18.96
N ALA A 49 -6.68 -0.28 18.05
CA ALA A 49 -5.89 0.95 18.05
C ALA A 49 -6.21 1.87 19.24
N ARG A 50 -5.17 2.46 19.83
CA ARG A 50 -5.27 3.49 20.88
C ARG A 50 -5.25 4.90 20.32
N ILE A 51 -4.52 5.09 19.21
CA ILE A 51 -4.46 6.35 18.48
C ILE A 51 -4.71 6.08 17.00
N PHE A 52 -5.39 7.02 16.34
CA PHE A 52 -5.63 6.99 14.90
C PHE A 52 -4.66 7.90 14.17
N MET A 53 -4.30 7.53 12.94
CA MET A 53 -3.36 8.28 12.11
C MET A 53 -3.91 9.64 11.68
N GLY A 54 -5.24 9.73 11.49
CA GLY A 54 -5.91 10.91 10.95
C GLY A 54 -5.51 11.20 9.49
N ASP A 55 -6.08 12.28 8.95
CA ASP A 55 -5.80 12.71 7.58
C ASP A 55 -4.40 13.32 7.48
N SER A 56 -3.97 14.08 8.48
CA SER A 56 -2.63 14.69 8.50
C SER A 56 -1.51 13.64 8.41
N GLY A 57 -1.61 12.55 9.19
CA GLY A 57 -0.58 11.51 9.19
C GLY A 57 -0.57 10.67 7.91
N SER A 58 -1.76 10.33 7.39
CA SER A 58 -1.88 9.48 6.20
C SER A 58 -1.47 10.22 4.92
N CYS A 59 -1.87 11.49 4.77
CA CYS A 59 -1.42 12.35 3.68
C CYS A 59 0.09 12.58 3.72
N PHE A 60 0.66 12.83 4.93
CA PHE A 60 2.10 12.97 5.10
C PHE A 60 2.85 11.72 4.67
N LEU A 61 2.44 10.53 5.14
CA LEU A 61 3.10 9.27 4.76
C LEU A 61 3.01 9.00 3.27
N GLY A 62 1.82 9.16 2.66
CA GLY A 62 1.64 8.98 1.23
C GLY A 62 2.53 9.92 0.41
N TYR A 63 2.62 11.19 0.81
CA TYR A 63 3.47 12.18 0.16
C TYR A 63 4.96 11.82 0.27
N VAL A 64 5.46 11.58 1.47
CA VAL A 64 6.90 11.29 1.69
C VAL A 64 7.31 10.00 0.98
N LEU A 65 6.52 8.92 1.10
CA LEU A 65 6.80 7.67 0.39
C LEU A 65 6.81 7.88 -1.12
N GLY A 66 5.80 8.56 -1.67
CA GLY A 66 5.69 8.82 -3.10
C GLY A 66 6.86 9.65 -3.64
N VAL A 67 7.22 10.75 -2.97
CA VAL A 67 8.33 11.62 -3.38
C VAL A 67 9.66 10.88 -3.32
N CYS A 68 9.95 10.16 -2.24
CA CYS A 68 11.21 9.44 -2.11
C CYS A 68 11.32 8.26 -3.09
N LEU A 69 10.22 7.55 -3.38
CA LEU A 69 10.21 6.51 -4.41
C LEU A 69 10.45 7.08 -5.80
N LEU A 70 9.81 8.22 -6.12
CA LEU A 70 10.00 8.91 -7.40
C LEU A 70 11.43 9.46 -7.54
N ALA A 71 11.96 10.09 -6.50
CA ALA A 71 13.33 10.58 -6.45
C ALA A 71 14.35 9.43 -6.56
N GLY A 72 14.08 8.30 -5.89
CA GLY A 72 14.91 7.11 -6.02
C GLY A 72 14.89 6.53 -7.43
N ALA A 73 13.75 6.62 -8.14
CA ALA A 73 13.65 6.22 -9.54
C ALA A 73 14.37 7.19 -10.50
N GLU A 74 14.23 8.49 -10.26
CA GLU A 74 14.90 9.54 -11.04
C GLU A 74 16.43 9.46 -10.91
N GLN A 75 16.93 9.19 -9.70
CA GLN A 75 18.37 8.96 -9.43
C GLN A 75 18.85 7.54 -9.80
N GLN A 76 18.01 6.73 -10.45
CA GLN A 76 18.33 5.35 -10.87
C GLN A 76 18.72 4.41 -9.71
N LEU A 77 18.38 4.75 -8.47
CA LEU A 77 18.60 3.89 -7.30
C LEU A 77 17.64 2.71 -7.28
N LEU A 78 16.41 2.91 -7.78
CA LEU A 78 15.35 1.93 -7.82
C LEU A 78 14.64 1.99 -9.18
N SER A 79 14.25 0.85 -9.74
CA SER A 79 13.41 0.85 -10.95
C SER A 79 12.05 1.51 -10.66
N VAL A 80 11.55 2.36 -11.57
CA VAL A 80 10.20 2.95 -11.45
C VAL A 80 9.12 1.87 -11.32
N TRP A 81 9.33 0.71 -11.95
CA TRP A 81 8.45 -0.44 -11.83
C TRP A 81 8.48 -1.04 -10.43
N ALA A 82 9.67 -1.16 -9.82
CA ALA A 82 9.79 -1.62 -8.45
C ALA A 82 9.11 -0.66 -7.47
N ALA A 83 9.26 0.66 -7.67
CA ALA A 83 8.55 1.67 -6.87
C ALA A 83 7.02 1.51 -6.93
N LEU A 84 6.46 1.30 -8.13
CA LEU A 84 5.02 1.04 -8.32
C LEU A 84 4.58 -0.28 -7.66
N ILE A 85 5.39 -1.33 -7.78
CA ILE A 85 5.10 -2.64 -7.19
C ILE A 85 5.05 -2.54 -5.65
N LEU A 86 5.98 -1.80 -5.03
CA LEU A 86 6.02 -1.65 -3.57
C LEU A 86 4.77 -0.97 -3.02
N LEU A 87 4.12 -0.08 -3.77
CA LEU A 87 2.86 0.59 -3.40
C LEU A 87 1.61 -0.08 -3.98
N ALA A 88 1.75 -1.24 -4.64
CA ALA A 88 0.70 -1.80 -5.47
C ALA A 88 -0.59 -2.09 -4.70
N VAL A 89 -0.53 -2.50 -3.42
CA VAL A 89 -1.75 -2.77 -2.63
C VAL A 89 -2.62 -1.52 -2.53
N PHE A 90 -2.03 -0.36 -2.24
CA PHE A 90 -2.76 0.89 -2.09
C PHE A 90 -3.19 1.47 -3.43
N ILE A 91 -2.30 1.46 -4.43
CA ILE A 91 -2.61 1.96 -5.77
C ILE A 91 -3.76 1.16 -6.36
N VAL A 92 -3.68 -0.17 -6.36
CA VAL A 92 -4.70 -1.04 -6.97
C VAL A 92 -6.04 -0.90 -6.26
N ASP A 93 -6.06 -0.91 -4.93
CA ASP A 93 -7.32 -0.80 -4.17
C ASP A 93 -7.98 0.58 -4.35
N ALA A 94 -7.22 1.68 -4.28
CA ALA A 94 -7.75 3.02 -4.46
C ALA A 94 -8.24 3.25 -5.90
N THR A 95 -7.40 2.92 -6.90
CA THR A 95 -7.74 3.11 -8.31
C THR A 95 -8.94 2.26 -8.71
N TYR A 96 -8.97 0.98 -8.34
CA TYR A 96 -10.11 0.11 -8.66
C TYR A 96 -11.40 0.59 -8.00
N THR A 97 -11.35 0.93 -6.69
CA THR A 97 -12.53 1.39 -5.95
C THR A 97 -13.11 2.65 -6.57
N LEU A 98 -12.25 3.64 -6.86
CA LEU A 98 -12.66 4.90 -7.45
C LEU A 98 -13.22 4.69 -8.87
N LEU A 99 -12.51 3.93 -9.71
CA LEU A 99 -12.94 3.66 -11.08
C LEU A 99 -14.28 2.91 -11.11
N HIS A 100 -14.48 1.92 -10.23
CA HIS A 100 -15.75 1.21 -10.12
C HIS A 100 -16.90 2.15 -9.76
N ARG A 101 -16.70 3.07 -8.81
CA ARG A 101 -17.72 4.06 -8.41
C ARG A 101 -18.05 5.03 -9.54
N VAL A 102 -17.03 5.53 -10.23
CA VAL A 102 -17.19 6.42 -11.40
C VAL A 102 -17.99 5.73 -12.52
N ILE A 103 -17.64 4.48 -12.87
CA ILE A 103 -18.35 3.70 -13.90
C ILE A 103 -19.81 3.45 -13.51
N ARG A 104 -20.07 3.19 -12.23
CA ARG A 104 -21.42 3.00 -11.68
C ARG A 104 -22.20 4.31 -11.47
N ARG A 105 -21.59 5.46 -11.77
CA ARG A 105 -22.14 6.80 -11.53
C ARG A 105 -22.61 7.01 -10.08
N THR A 106 -21.98 6.32 -9.14
CA THR A 106 -22.22 6.58 -7.71
C THR A 106 -21.50 7.86 -7.31
N ARG A 107 -21.91 8.46 -6.19
CA ARG A 107 -21.26 9.66 -5.64
C ARG A 107 -19.86 9.28 -5.14
N TRP A 108 -18.88 9.40 -6.03
CA TRP A 108 -17.50 8.99 -5.80
C TRP A 108 -16.73 9.99 -4.92
N TYR A 109 -17.19 11.24 -4.88
CA TYR A 109 -16.61 12.32 -4.07
C TYR A 109 -17.13 12.34 -2.62
N GLU A 110 -18.15 11.55 -2.30
CA GLU A 110 -18.63 11.41 -0.92
C GLU A 110 -17.77 10.38 -0.16
N PRO A 111 -17.53 10.59 1.16
CA PRO A 111 -16.81 9.63 1.99
C PRO A 111 -17.42 8.23 1.91
N HIS A 112 -16.56 7.21 1.74
CA HIS A 112 -17.02 5.84 1.59
C HIS A 112 -16.14 4.80 2.27
N CYS A 113 -16.75 3.68 2.63
CA CYS A 113 -16.08 2.55 3.27
C CYS A 113 -16.03 1.29 2.39
N SER A 114 -15.97 1.47 1.07
CA SER A 114 -16.07 0.41 0.05
C SER A 114 -14.74 -0.14 -0.46
N HIS A 115 -13.61 0.22 0.16
CA HIS A 115 -12.30 -0.32 -0.18
C HIS A 115 -12.21 -1.83 0.12
N ALA A 116 -11.42 -2.58 -0.65
CA ALA A 116 -11.28 -4.02 -0.49
C ALA A 116 -10.79 -4.39 0.91
N TYR A 117 -9.79 -3.68 1.43
CA TYR A 117 -9.25 -3.96 2.77
C TYR A 117 -10.30 -3.72 3.87
N GLN A 118 -11.17 -2.70 3.73
CA GLN A 118 -12.25 -2.46 4.70
C GLN A 118 -13.32 -3.54 4.61
N ARG A 119 -13.64 -4.00 3.40
CA ARG A 119 -14.58 -5.11 3.20
C ARG A 119 -14.02 -6.42 3.75
N ALA A 120 -12.74 -6.70 3.53
CA ALA A 120 -12.05 -7.85 4.10
C ALA A 120 -12.07 -7.80 5.63
N ALA A 121 -11.81 -6.64 6.22
CA ALA A 121 -11.78 -6.48 7.68
C ALA A 121 -13.15 -6.74 8.31
N ARG A 122 -14.23 -6.28 7.67
CA ARG A 122 -15.60 -6.59 8.09
C ARG A 122 -15.95 -8.07 7.92
N ARG A 123 -15.52 -8.71 6.82
CA ARG A 123 -15.76 -10.15 6.57
C ARG A 123 -15.01 -11.04 7.56
N CYS A 124 -13.78 -10.68 7.92
CA CYS A 124 -12.94 -11.42 8.87
C CYS A 124 -13.18 -11.01 10.33
N ASN A 125 -14.02 -9.99 10.57
CA ASN A 125 -14.23 -9.35 11.87
C ASN A 125 -12.91 -9.02 12.62
N SER A 126 -11.87 -8.64 11.88
CA SER A 126 -10.53 -8.40 12.44
C SER A 126 -9.68 -7.51 11.54
N HIS A 127 -9.23 -6.38 12.09
CA HIS A 127 -8.26 -5.50 11.44
C HIS A 127 -6.87 -6.16 11.37
N ALA A 128 -6.44 -6.79 12.46
CA ALA A 128 -5.13 -7.45 12.54
C ALA A 128 -4.95 -8.54 11.47
N VAL A 129 -5.97 -9.37 11.24
CA VAL A 129 -5.90 -10.44 10.23
C VAL A 129 -5.66 -9.86 8.84
N VAL A 130 -6.38 -8.80 8.46
CA VAL A 130 -6.21 -8.17 7.14
C VAL A 130 -4.85 -7.50 7.02
N THR A 131 -4.41 -6.77 8.04
CA THR A 131 -3.10 -6.13 8.07
C THR A 131 -1.97 -7.17 7.92
N LEU A 132 -2.08 -8.32 8.61
CA LEU A 132 -1.11 -9.42 8.47
C LEU A 132 -1.15 -10.07 7.09
N VAL A 133 -2.33 -10.30 6.51
CA VAL A 133 -2.47 -10.86 5.15
C VAL A 133 -1.86 -9.92 4.11
N VAL A 134 -2.07 -8.60 4.25
CA VAL A 134 -1.43 -7.60 3.38
C VAL A 134 0.08 -7.65 3.55
N LEU A 135 0.60 -7.70 4.78
CA LEU A 135 2.04 -7.81 5.00
C LEU A 135 2.63 -9.10 4.42
N MET A 136 1.92 -10.22 4.52
CA MET A 136 2.31 -11.49 3.90
C MET A 136 2.33 -11.40 2.36
N LEU A 137 1.34 -10.74 1.75
CA LEU A 137 1.33 -10.46 0.31
C LEU A 137 2.50 -9.55 -0.09
N ASN A 138 2.77 -8.53 0.70
CA ASN A 138 3.88 -7.60 0.45
C ASN A 138 5.23 -8.32 0.47
N ILE A 139 5.50 -9.11 1.52
CA ILE A 139 6.78 -9.81 1.68
C ILE A 139 6.88 -11.02 0.75
N GLY A 140 5.82 -11.82 0.62
CA GLY A 140 5.83 -13.08 -0.11
C GLY A 140 5.66 -12.94 -1.63
N TRP A 141 5.09 -11.83 -2.10
CA TRP A 141 4.80 -11.63 -3.53
C TRP A 141 5.38 -10.32 -4.08
N LEU A 142 5.02 -9.18 -3.49
CA LEU A 142 5.40 -7.88 -4.05
C LEU A 142 6.89 -7.58 -3.93
N LEU A 143 7.51 -7.89 -2.80
CA LEU A 143 8.95 -7.68 -2.60
C LEU A 143 9.80 -8.52 -3.57
N PRO A 144 9.56 -9.83 -3.77
CA PRO A 144 10.22 -10.61 -4.82
C PRO A 144 10.01 -10.04 -6.22
N CYS A 145 8.79 -9.60 -6.56
CA CYS A 145 8.50 -8.98 -7.85
C CYS A 145 9.26 -7.66 -8.02
N ALA A 146 9.29 -6.81 -7.00
CA ALA A 146 10.02 -5.55 -7.00
C ALA A 146 11.54 -5.78 -7.14
N TRP A 147 12.09 -6.77 -6.43
CA TRP A 147 13.48 -7.18 -6.58
C TRP A 147 13.79 -7.63 -8.01
N MET A 148 12.93 -8.47 -8.59
CA MET A 148 13.09 -8.94 -9.96
C MET A 148 13.00 -7.81 -10.99
N ALA A 149 12.08 -6.85 -10.78
CA ALA A 149 11.94 -5.65 -11.62
C ALA A 149 13.15 -4.71 -11.52
N SER A 150 13.86 -4.69 -10.38
CA SER A 150 15.12 -3.97 -10.22
C SER A 150 16.30 -4.67 -10.90
N ARG A 151 16.30 -6.01 -10.96
CA ARG A 151 17.37 -6.80 -11.63
C ARG A 151 17.20 -6.91 -13.14
N LEU A 152 15.96 -6.85 -13.63
CA LEU A 152 15.62 -6.98 -15.05
C LEU A 152 14.79 -5.77 -15.53
N PRO A 153 15.37 -4.55 -15.61
CA PRO A 153 14.61 -3.34 -15.94
C PRO A 153 13.84 -3.41 -17.26
N GLN A 154 14.39 -4.12 -18.25
CA GLN A 154 13.77 -4.33 -19.56
C GLN A 154 12.44 -5.12 -19.48
N TRP A 155 12.29 -5.97 -18.47
CA TRP A 155 11.05 -6.72 -18.20
C TRP A 155 10.22 -6.09 -17.08
N GLY A 156 10.65 -4.96 -16.52
CA GLY A 156 10.02 -4.36 -15.34
C GLY A 156 8.53 -4.08 -15.50
N GLY A 157 8.09 -3.61 -16.68
CA GLY A 157 6.67 -3.41 -16.98
C GLY A 157 5.85 -4.71 -16.97
N VAL A 158 6.39 -5.79 -17.54
CA VAL A 158 5.75 -7.12 -17.52
C VAL A 158 5.65 -7.66 -16.10
N ILE A 159 6.72 -7.51 -15.32
CA ILE A 159 6.75 -7.93 -13.91
C ILE A 159 5.74 -7.13 -13.08
N ALA A 160 5.62 -5.81 -13.33
CA ALA A 160 4.63 -4.98 -12.66
C ALA A 160 3.19 -5.43 -12.96
N VAL A 161 2.89 -5.77 -14.22
CA VAL A 161 1.58 -6.33 -14.58
C VAL A 161 1.32 -7.65 -13.85
N LEU A 162 2.31 -8.56 -13.85
CA LEU A 162 2.19 -9.85 -13.13
C LEU A 162 1.99 -9.65 -11.63
N ALA A 163 2.66 -8.67 -11.03
CA ALA A 163 2.50 -8.34 -9.61
C ALA A 163 1.09 -7.81 -9.29
N ILE A 164 0.53 -6.98 -10.19
CA ILE A 164 -0.76 -6.31 -10.02
C ILE A 164 -1.96 -7.24 -10.29
N LEU A 165 -1.86 -8.19 -11.22
CA LEU A 165 -2.98 -9.05 -11.64
C LEU A 165 -3.66 -9.81 -10.48
N PRO A 166 -2.93 -10.48 -9.56
CA PRO A 166 -3.54 -11.12 -8.40
C PRO A 166 -4.28 -10.14 -7.48
N LEU A 167 -3.72 -8.93 -7.30
CA LEU A 167 -4.34 -7.88 -6.48
C LEU A 167 -5.66 -7.41 -7.11
N LEU A 168 -5.70 -7.19 -8.43
CA LEU A 168 -6.93 -6.86 -9.14
C LEU A 168 -8.00 -7.95 -8.97
N GLY A 169 -7.60 -9.22 -9.09
CA GLY A 169 -8.48 -10.35 -8.83
C GLY A 169 -9.04 -10.35 -7.41
N LEU A 170 -8.18 -10.09 -6.41
CA LEU A 170 -8.56 -10.02 -5.00
C LEU A 170 -9.54 -8.88 -4.70
N VAL A 171 -9.21 -7.66 -5.16
CA VAL A 171 -10.02 -6.45 -4.99
C VAL A 171 -11.41 -6.63 -5.64
N ARG A 172 -11.47 -7.26 -6.82
CA ARG A 172 -12.72 -7.64 -7.48
C ARG A 172 -13.52 -8.67 -6.68
N ARG A 173 -12.89 -9.74 -6.18
CA ARG A 173 -13.55 -10.79 -5.36
C ARG A 173 -14.09 -10.27 -4.02
N LEU A 174 -13.39 -9.30 -3.42
CA LEU A 174 -13.84 -8.60 -2.23
C LEU A 174 -14.95 -7.60 -2.52
N GLY A 175 -15.20 -7.30 -3.80
CA GLY A 175 -16.27 -6.44 -4.28
C GLY A 175 -15.99 -4.95 -4.05
N ALA A 176 -14.73 -4.52 -4.11
CA ALA A 176 -14.40 -3.12 -3.88
C ALA A 176 -15.24 -2.17 -4.75
N GLY A 177 -15.61 -1.02 -4.19
CA GLY A 177 -16.43 0.00 -4.86
C GLY A 177 -17.93 -0.30 -4.97
N HIS A 178 -18.42 -1.46 -4.52
CA HIS A 178 -19.88 -1.68 -4.40
C HIS A 178 -20.42 -0.99 -3.16
N GLU A 179 -21.65 -0.47 -3.26
CA GLU A 179 -22.36 0.05 -2.10
C GLU A 179 -22.58 -1.08 -1.10
N THR A 180 -22.20 -0.81 0.16
CA THR A 180 -22.60 -1.69 1.25
C THR A 180 -24.04 -1.31 1.51
N GLY A 181 -24.99 -2.20 1.21
CA GLY A 181 -26.41 -1.95 1.47
C GLY A 181 -26.57 -1.40 2.90
N ALA A 182 -27.25 -0.27 3.02
CA ALA A 182 -27.56 0.36 4.29
C ALA A 182 -28.46 -0.60 5.09
N THR A 183 -27.87 -1.42 5.94
CA THR A 183 -28.54 -1.80 7.18
C THR A 183 -28.30 -0.64 8.13
N TYR A 184 -29.28 0.26 8.15
CA TYR A 184 -29.50 1.21 9.24
C TYR A 184 -29.63 0.47 10.57
#